data_AF-A0A2M7X8A7-F1
#
_entry.id   AF-A0A2M7X8A7-F1
#
_cell.length_a   1.000
_cell.length_b   1.000
_cell.length_c   1.000
_cell.angle_alpha   90.00
_cell.angle_beta   90.00
_cell.angle_gamma   90.00
#
_symmetry.space_group_name_H-M   'P 1'
#
loop_
_entity.id
_entity.type
_entity.pdbx_description
1 polymer ?
#
loop_
_entity_poly.entity_id
_entity_poly.type
_entity_poly.pdbx_seq_one_letter_code
_entity_poly.pdbx_strand_id
1 'polypeptide(L)'
;MTSNPSGLSPVSAADLAQVEAWLQALQDRISTALEAADGAARFVEDCWQREEGGGGRTRVLKAGAVFEQAGIGFSKVTGAALPGAASAHRPELAGQPWVAMGVSLVLHPRNPHLPITHMNVRL
;
A
#
# COMPACT_ATOMS: atom_id res chain seq x y z
N MET A 1 26.74 -21.63 -12.75
CA MET A 1 26.84 -20.83 -11.51
C MET A 1 26.88 -19.36 -11.91
N THR A 2 25.73 -18.72 -12.03
CA THR A 2 25.63 -17.29 -12.38
C THR A 2 25.69 -16.50 -11.08
N SER A 3 26.84 -15.91 -10.78
CA SER A 3 27.04 -15.01 -9.65
C SER A 3 26.16 -13.77 -9.82
N ASN A 4 25.34 -13.48 -8.80
CA ASN A 4 24.49 -12.29 -8.74
C ASN A 4 25.39 -11.04 -8.65
N PRO A 5 25.40 -10.15 -9.66
CA PRO A 5 26.33 -9.00 -9.73
C PRO A 5 26.02 -7.89 -8.72
N SER A 6 24.91 -7.99 -7.97
CA SER A 6 24.46 -6.95 -7.05
C SER A 6 24.99 -7.09 -5.62
N GLY A 7 25.60 -8.24 -5.25
CA GLY A 7 26.05 -8.51 -3.88
C GLY A 7 24.94 -8.55 -2.82
N LEU A 8 23.68 -8.30 -3.21
CA LEU A 8 22.51 -8.32 -2.34
C LEU A 8 21.98 -9.74 -2.24
N SER A 9 21.77 -10.19 -1.01
CA SER A 9 21.07 -11.44 -0.73
C SER A 9 19.63 -11.37 -1.28
N PRO A 10 19.08 -12.49 -1.78
CA PRO A 10 17.69 -12.53 -2.20
C PRO A 10 16.76 -12.17 -1.03
N VAL A 11 15.71 -11.41 -1.33
CA VAL A 11 14.68 -11.02 -0.34
C VAL A 11 14.04 -12.29 0.23
N SER A 12 14.14 -12.46 1.56
CA SER A 12 13.60 -13.62 2.25
C SER A 12 12.11 -13.42 2.60
N ALA A 13 11.43 -14.52 2.95
CA ALA A 13 10.07 -14.43 3.48
C ALA A 13 10.00 -13.60 4.78
N ALA A 14 11.06 -13.60 5.59
CA ALA A 14 11.16 -12.78 6.80
C ALA A 14 11.24 -11.29 6.47
N ASP A 15 11.99 -10.91 5.43
CA ASP A 15 12.06 -9.53 4.96
C ASP A 15 10.70 -9.04 4.45
N LEU A 16 10.00 -9.87 3.68
CA LEU A 16 8.65 -9.57 3.21
C LEU A 16 7.66 -9.37 4.37
N ALA A 17 7.71 -10.24 5.37
CA ALA A 17 6.86 -10.12 6.56
C ALA A 17 7.18 -8.85 7.37
N GLN A 18 8.45 -8.47 7.46
CA GLN A 18 8.86 -7.24 8.13
C GLN A 18 8.33 -5.99 7.41
N VAL A 19 8.43 -5.94 6.08
CA VAL A 19 7.91 -4.82 5.29
C VAL A 19 6.38 -4.76 5.36
N GLU A 20 5.70 -5.91 5.28
CA GLU A 20 4.25 -6.00 5.45
C GLU A 20 3.79 -5.45 6.80
N ALA A 21 4.44 -5.85 7.90
CA ALA A 21 4.13 -5.36 9.23
C ALA A 21 4.38 -3.84 9.34
N TRP A 22 5.48 -3.35 8.77
CA TRP A 22 5.80 -1.93 8.77
C TRP A 22 4.79 -1.10 7.97
N LEU A 23 4.36 -1.58 6.79
CA LEU A 23 3.35 -0.93 5.95
C LEU A 23 1.99 -0.88 6.65
N GLN A 24 1.58 -1.96 7.30
CA GLN A 24 0.37 -1.95 8.12
C GLN A 24 0.50 -0.93 9.26
N ALA A 25 1.59 -0.97 10.02
CA ALA A 25 1.82 0.02 11.08
C ALA A 25 1.89 1.47 10.56
N LEU A 26 2.32 1.70 9.30
CA LEU A 26 2.29 3.01 8.67
C LEU A 26 0.87 3.50 8.43
N GLN A 27 0.00 2.69 7.83
CA GLN A 27 -1.41 3.06 7.65
C GLN A 27 -2.10 3.30 8.99
N ASP A 28 -1.78 2.50 10.03
CA ASP A 28 -2.34 2.69 11.37
C ASP A 28 -1.94 4.05 11.96
N ARG A 29 -0.65 4.38 11.94
CA ARG A 29 -0.16 5.67 12.44
C ARG A 29 -0.75 6.86 11.69
N ILE A 30 -0.82 6.79 10.36
CA ILE A 30 -1.39 7.88 9.56
C ILE A 30 -2.89 8.02 9.85
N SER A 31 -3.64 6.91 9.90
CA SER A 31 -5.08 6.96 10.19
C SER A 31 -5.35 7.63 11.53
N THR A 32 -4.67 7.18 12.60
CA THR A 32 -4.80 7.74 13.95
C THR A 32 -4.45 9.23 13.99
N ALA A 33 -3.35 9.64 13.32
CA ALA A 33 -2.94 11.03 13.29
C ALA A 33 -3.97 11.92 12.57
N LEU A 34 -4.54 11.45 11.46
CA LEU A 34 -5.55 12.19 10.72
C LEU A 34 -6.89 12.27 11.46
N GLU A 35 -7.31 11.20 12.16
CA GLU A 35 -8.50 11.25 13.01
C GLU A 35 -8.35 12.21 14.19
N ALA A 36 -7.15 12.28 14.77
CA ALA A 36 -6.84 13.25 15.82
C ALA A 36 -6.83 14.68 15.29
N ALA A 37 -6.28 14.90 14.09
CA ALA A 37 -6.28 16.21 13.43
C ALA A 37 -7.68 16.64 12.98
N ASP A 38 -8.51 15.71 12.52
CA ASP A 38 -9.89 15.99 12.11
C ASP A 38 -10.79 16.26 13.32
N GLY A 39 -10.65 15.46 14.38
CA GLY A 39 -11.37 15.62 15.65
C GLY A 39 -12.86 15.25 15.62
N ALA A 40 -13.49 15.10 14.45
CA ALA A 40 -14.93 14.83 14.32
C ALA A 40 -15.26 13.49 13.67
N ALA A 41 -14.60 13.15 12.55
CA ALA A 41 -14.84 11.90 11.85
C ALA A 41 -13.78 10.82 12.18
N ARG A 42 -14.13 9.59 11.83
CA ARG A 42 -13.29 8.39 11.95
C ARG A 42 -13.25 7.65 10.63
N PHE A 43 -12.18 6.90 10.39
CA PHE A 43 -12.08 6.00 9.26
C PHE A 43 -13.01 4.80 9.45
N VAL A 44 -13.71 4.44 8.37
CA VAL A 44 -14.36 3.14 8.24
C VAL A 44 -13.40 2.22 7.50
N GLU A 45 -13.11 1.07 8.10
CA GLU A 45 -12.25 0.04 7.53
C GLU A 45 -13.08 -1.01 6.78
N ASP A 46 -12.59 -1.39 5.61
CA ASP A 46 -13.06 -2.51 4.82
C ASP A 46 -11.88 -3.43 4.49
N CYS A 47 -11.97 -4.67 4.97
CA CYS A 47 -10.96 -5.71 4.77
C CYS A 47 -11.45 -6.65 3.67
N TRP A 48 -10.60 -6.87 2.66
CA TRP A 48 -10.96 -7.64 1.49
C TRP A 48 -9.85 -8.60 1.07
N GLN A 49 -10.23 -9.61 0.30
CA GLN A 49 -9.34 -10.62 -0.27
C GLN A 49 -9.59 -10.74 -1.77
N ARG A 50 -8.57 -11.17 -2.51
CA ARG A 50 -8.69 -11.52 -3.93
C ARG A 50 -8.63 -13.02 -4.12
N GLU A 51 -9.50 -13.54 -4.98
CA GLU A 51 -9.50 -14.95 -5.38
C GLU A 51 -8.14 -15.39 -5.94
N GLU A 52 -7.47 -14.49 -6.67
CA GLU A 52 -6.16 -14.70 -7.29
C GLU A 52 -4.99 -14.66 -6.28
N GLY A 53 -5.25 -14.29 -5.02
CA GLY A 53 -4.28 -14.29 -3.93
C GLY A 53 -4.01 -12.90 -3.32
N GLY A 54 -3.90 -12.89 -1.99
CA GLY A 54 -3.68 -11.70 -1.19
C GLY A 54 -4.97 -10.92 -0.89
N GLY A 55 -4.84 -9.63 -0.63
CA GLY A 55 -5.92 -8.79 -0.15
C GLY A 55 -5.45 -7.41 0.28
N GLY A 56 -6.25 -6.77 1.12
CA GLY A 56 -5.92 -5.46 1.66
C GLY A 56 -6.92 -4.97 2.69
N ARG A 57 -6.63 -3.79 3.21
CA ARG A 57 -7.53 -3.03 4.08
C ARG A 57 -7.62 -1.60 3.59
N THR A 58 -8.83 -1.20 3.24
CA THR A 58 -9.15 0.13 2.78
C THR A 58 -9.76 0.91 3.93
N ARG A 59 -9.26 2.10 4.21
CA ARG A 59 -9.83 3.01 5.21
C ARG A 59 -10.31 4.28 4.54
N VAL A 60 -11.57 4.62 4.76
CA VAL A 60 -12.15 5.87 4.24
C VAL A 60 -12.78 6.68 5.36
N LEU A 61 -12.35 7.93 5.49
CA LEU A 61 -12.98 8.95 6.33
C LEU A 61 -13.74 9.89 5.39
N LYS A 62 -15.00 10.17 5.70
CA LYS A 62 -15.85 11.09 4.93
C LYS A 62 -16.49 12.11 5.85
N ALA A 63 -16.76 13.28 5.30
CA ALA A 63 -17.51 14.35 5.96
C ALA A 63 -16.93 14.75 7.33
N GLY A 64 -15.60 14.74 7.46
CA GLY A 64 -14.89 15.22 8.64
C GLY A 64 -14.92 16.74 8.79
N ALA A 65 -14.37 17.25 9.88
CA ALA A 65 -14.27 18.69 10.11
C ALA A 65 -13.12 19.32 9.30
N VAL A 66 -12.02 18.60 9.13
CA VAL A 66 -10.84 19.05 8.37
C VAL A 66 -10.84 18.41 6.98
N PHE A 67 -11.13 17.12 6.89
CA PHE A 67 -11.11 16.38 5.63
C PHE A 67 -12.53 16.23 5.07
N GLU A 68 -12.74 16.68 3.83
CA GLU A 68 -13.95 16.35 3.09
C GLU A 68 -14.00 14.82 2.86
N GLN A 69 -12.86 14.28 2.43
CA GLN A 69 -12.64 12.85 2.29
C GLN A 69 -11.15 12.52 2.43
N ALA A 70 -10.84 11.42 3.11
CA ALA A 70 -9.50 10.84 3.15
C ALA A 70 -9.59 9.34 2.90
N GLY A 71 -8.74 8.84 2.00
CA GLY A 71 -8.63 7.41 1.70
C GLY A 71 -7.21 6.93 1.93
N ILE A 72 -7.06 5.83 2.67
CA ILE A 72 -5.78 5.15 2.87
C ILE A 72 -5.98 3.66 2.61
N GLY A 73 -5.28 3.12 1.62
CA GLY A 73 -5.28 1.70 1.30
C GLY A 73 -3.97 1.05 1.69
N PHE A 74 -4.03 -0.11 2.34
CA PHE A 74 -2.97 -1.09 2.33
C PHE A 74 -3.38 -2.27 1.46
N SER A 75 -2.46 -2.80 0.68
CA SER A 75 -2.65 -4.06 -0.01
C SER A 75 -1.38 -4.89 0.01
N LYS A 76 -1.56 -6.21 0.00
CA LYS A 76 -0.55 -7.21 -0.31
C LYS A 76 -1.20 -8.22 -1.24
N VAL A 77 -0.75 -8.25 -2.48
CA VAL A 77 -1.28 -9.13 -3.52
C VAL A 77 -0.18 -10.01 -4.06
N THR A 78 -0.55 -11.21 -4.51
CA THR A 78 0.37 -12.19 -5.07
C THR A 78 -0.17 -12.71 -6.38
N GLY A 79 0.71 -13.24 -7.23
CA GLY A 79 0.28 -13.93 -8.44
C GLY A 79 1.31 -14.97 -8.87
N ALA A 80 0.84 -15.99 -9.58
CA ALA A 80 1.70 -17.06 -10.08
C ALA A 80 2.55 -16.62 -11.28
N ALA A 81 2.11 -15.60 -12.04
CA ALA A 81 2.78 -15.11 -13.22
C ALA A 81 2.73 -13.57 -13.28
N LEU A 82 3.88 -12.93 -13.51
CA LEU A 82 3.98 -11.50 -13.75
C LEU A 82 3.23 -11.10 -15.02
N PRO A 83 2.37 -10.06 -14.98
CA PRO A 83 1.69 -9.55 -16.17
C PRO A 83 2.68 -9.08 -17.23
N GLY A 84 2.34 -9.26 -18.52
CA GLY A 84 3.23 -8.88 -19.63
C GLY A 84 3.67 -7.41 -19.62
N ALA A 85 2.82 -6.50 -19.09
CA ALA A 85 3.18 -5.10 -18.91
C ALA A 85 4.32 -4.89 -17.88
N ALA A 86 4.38 -5.72 -16.84
CA ALA A 86 5.40 -5.63 -15.79
C ALA A 86 6.74 -6.29 -16.20
N SER A 87 6.69 -7.28 -17.10
CA SER A 87 7.89 -7.94 -17.65
C SER A 87 8.36 -7.33 -18.98
N ALA A 88 7.67 -6.33 -19.54
CA ALA A 88 8.00 -5.75 -20.83
C ALA A 88 9.45 -5.22 -20.91
N HIS A 89 9.95 -4.65 -19.82
CA HIS A 89 11.33 -4.16 -19.71
C HIS A 89 12.29 -5.16 -19.05
N ARG A 90 11.78 -6.32 -18.62
CA ARG A 90 12.52 -7.41 -17.94
C ARG A 90 11.97 -8.77 -18.37
N PRO A 91 12.22 -9.20 -19.63
CA PRO A 91 11.64 -10.42 -20.19
C PRO A 91 11.97 -11.68 -19.39
N GLU A 92 13.10 -11.69 -18.69
CA GLU A 92 13.54 -12.77 -17.80
C GLU A 92 12.61 -12.99 -16.58
N LEU A 93 11.76 -12.02 -16.26
CA LEU A 93 10.77 -12.11 -15.19
C LEU A 93 9.40 -12.57 -15.69
N ALA A 94 9.21 -12.76 -17.00
CA ALA A 94 7.95 -13.21 -17.55
C ALA A 94 7.56 -14.59 -16.98
N GLY A 95 6.31 -14.73 -16.54
CA GLY A 95 5.80 -15.98 -15.98
C GLY A 95 6.28 -16.31 -14.56
N GLN A 96 7.12 -15.48 -13.94
CA GLN A 96 7.57 -15.72 -12.56
C GLN A 96 6.49 -15.35 -11.53
N PRO A 97 6.45 -16.05 -10.39
CA PRO A 97 5.59 -15.67 -9.28
C PRO A 97 6.05 -14.34 -8.69
N TRP A 98 5.10 -13.60 -8.15
CA TRP A 98 5.36 -12.27 -7.62
C TRP A 98 4.50 -11.96 -6.40
N VAL A 99 4.99 -11.02 -5.61
CA VAL A 99 4.28 -10.35 -4.52
C VAL A 99 4.46 -8.86 -4.72
N ALA A 100 3.40 -8.09 -4.48
CA ALA A 100 3.48 -6.64 -4.36
C ALA A 100 2.69 -6.22 -3.14
N MET A 101 3.24 -5.27 -2.38
CA MET A 101 2.56 -4.70 -1.23
C MET A 101 2.82 -3.21 -1.10
N GLY A 102 1.90 -2.48 -0.49
CA GLY A 102 2.10 -1.06 -0.32
C GLY A 102 1.01 -0.37 0.48
N VAL A 103 1.29 0.89 0.80
CA VAL A 103 0.32 1.85 1.31
C VAL A 103 0.19 2.99 0.32
N SER A 104 -1.05 3.32 -0.03
CA SER A 104 -1.39 4.51 -0.81
C SER A 104 -2.41 5.37 -0.07
N LEU A 105 -2.36 6.68 -0.29
CA LEU A 105 -3.38 7.58 0.24
C LEU A 105 -3.65 8.77 -0.67
N VAL A 106 -4.85 9.31 -0.53
CA VAL A 106 -5.26 10.61 -1.05
C VAL A 106 -6.07 11.32 0.03
N LEU A 107 -5.71 12.56 0.34
CA LEU A 107 -6.38 13.40 1.33
C LEU A 107 -6.96 14.62 0.65
N HIS A 108 -8.25 14.88 0.85
CA HIS A 108 -8.96 16.07 0.39
C HIS A 108 -9.41 16.91 1.60
N PRO A 109 -8.66 17.96 1.98
CA PRO A 109 -9.10 18.91 2.99
C PRO A 109 -10.30 19.73 2.52
N ARG A 110 -11.15 20.17 3.44
CA ARG A 110 -12.24 21.11 3.16
C ARG A 110 -11.75 22.54 2.93
N ASN A 111 -10.70 22.93 3.66
CA ASN A 111 -10.15 24.27 3.57
C ASN A 111 -9.31 24.40 2.29
N PRO A 112 -9.64 25.32 1.36
CA PRO A 112 -8.92 25.47 0.09
C PRO A 112 -7.46 25.92 0.26
N HIS A 113 -7.07 26.38 1.45
CA HIS A 113 -5.68 26.73 1.78
C HIS A 113 -4.85 25.53 2.25
N LEU A 114 -5.47 24.35 2.44
CA LEU A 114 -4.76 23.10 2.73
C LEU A 114 -4.69 22.26 1.44
N PRO A 115 -3.50 21.78 1.03
CA PRO A 115 -3.35 21.08 -0.23
C PRO A 115 -3.91 19.66 -0.20
N ILE A 116 -4.40 19.21 -1.36
CA ILE A 116 -4.63 17.79 -1.60
C ILE A 116 -3.27 17.08 -1.56
N THR A 117 -3.21 15.97 -0.82
CA THR A 117 -1.98 15.20 -0.64
C THR A 117 -2.15 13.78 -1.17
N HIS A 118 -1.16 13.30 -1.91
CA HIS A 118 -1.06 11.90 -2.34
C HIS A 118 0.28 11.31 -1.89
N MET A 119 0.27 10.06 -1.47
CA MET A 119 1.48 9.30 -1.14
C MET A 119 1.31 7.85 -1.56
N ASN A 120 2.40 7.23 -2.04
CA ASN A 120 2.47 5.81 -2.32
C ASN A 120 3.86 5.27 -1.93
N VAL A 121 3.89 4.27 -1.05
CA VAL A 121 5.11 3.53 -0.67
C VAL A 121 4.83 2.05 -0.92
N ARG A 122 5.71 1.38 -1.67
CA ARG A 122 5.47 0.01 -2.15
C ARG A 122 6.75 -0.81 -2.26
N LEU A 123 6.60 -2.12 -2.09
CA LEU A 123 7.57 -3.18 -2.36
C LEU A 123 7.03 -4.09 -3.46
#